data_AF-A0A5Z2LFJ5-F1
#
_entry.id   AF-A0A5Z2LFJ5-F1
#
_cell.length_a   1.000
_cell.length_b   1.000
_cell.length_c   1.000
_cell.angle_alpha   90.00
_cell.angle_beta   90.00
_cell.angle_gamma   90.00
#
_symmetry.space_group_name_H-M   'P 1'
#
loop_
_entity.id
_entity.type
_entity.pdbx_description
1 polymer ?
#
loop_
_entity_poly.entity_id
_entity_poly.type
_entity_poly.pdbx_seq_one_letter_code
_entity_poly.pdbx_strand_id
1 'polypeptide(L)'
;MRFKTGDKVEFIYRNKKSAGVINGVYPETQEVSIKQSDSPVDLLFSDKAVAKIEEQERLVVPQCVADWISRCKQKGYDLFLSIDYDDSDMPYEMYNWLTFSDENQEILARAWLDGYEVEKEPLYYVRLPLSTWNDDAAELEVINMYVLLNKQSDETTFTGLIINKNKKWTTKLTEAEIKGMPGGDIYWQFAVLVEELEE
;
A
#
# COMPACT_ATOMS: atom_id res chain seq x y z
N MET A 1 -15.45 -15.93 -24.90
CA MET A 1 -14.07 -16.29 -24.50
C MET A 1 -13.70 -15.47 -23.27
N ARG A 2 -13.05 -16.07 -22.26
CA ARG A 2 -12.86 -15.46 -20.93
C ARG A 2 -11.57 -14.65 -20.75
N PHE A 3 -10.71 -14.64 -21.77
CA PHE A 3 -9.37 -14.06 -21.71
C PHE A 3 -9.24 -12.83 -22.60
N LYS A 4 -8.34 -11.92 -22.22
CA LYS A 4 -7.98 -10.72 -22.98
C LYS A 4 -6.46 -10.64 -23.15
N THR A 5 -5.99 -9.99 -24.21
CA THR A 5 -4.57 -9.67 -24.37
C THR A 5 -4.08 -8.87 -23.17
N GLY A 6 -2.93 -9.26 -22.61
CA GLY A 6 -2.36 -8.70 -21.39
C GLY A 6 -2.70 -9.48 -20.11
N ASP A 7 -3.66 -10.41 -20.13
CA ASP A 7 -3.94 -11.26 -18.98
C ASP A 7 -2.73 -12.15 -18.64
N LYS A 8 -2.32 -12.16 -17.37
CA LYS A 8 -1.35 -13.13 -16.85
C LYS A 8 -2.04 -14.48 -16.67
N VAL A 9 -1.39 -15.55 -17.12
CA VAL A 9 -1.96 -16.90 -17.12
C VAL A 9 -0.94 -17.97 -16.72
N GLU A 10 -1.47 -19.04 -16.14
CA GLU A 10 -0.75 -20.28 -15.84
C GLU A 10 -1.22 -21.41 -16.75
N PHE A 11 -0.27 -22.24 -17.17
CA PHE A 11 -0.51 -23.40 -18.03
C PHE A 11 0.55 -24.47 -17.80
N ILE A 12 0.26 -25.70 -18.20
CA ILE A 12 1.24 -26.79 -18.16
C ILE A 12 1.96 -26.85 -19.51
N TYR A 13 3.28 -26.70 -19.48
CA TYR A 13 4.14 -26.85 -20.65
C TYR A 13 5.30 -27.77 -20.33
N ARG A 14 5.53 -28.78 -21.18
CA ARG A 14 6.57 -29.80 -20.99
C ARG A 14 6.56 -30.41 -19.57
N ASN A 15 5.37 -30.76 -19.08
CA ASN A 15 5.14 -31.30 -17.73
C ASN A 15 5.59 -30.40 -16.58
N LYS A 16 5.70 -29.09 -16.80
CA LYS A 16 6.00 -28.09 -15.77
C LYS A 16 4.94 -26.99 -15.77
N LYS A 17 4.56 -26.54 -14.57
CA LYS A 17 3.76 -25.32 -14.41
C LYS A 17 4.58 -24.15 -14.93
N SER A 18 4.00 -23.40 -15.87
CA SER A 18 4.61 -22.23 -16.51
C SER A 18 3.64 -21.05 -16.43
N ALA A 19 4.19 -19.84 -16.39
CA ALA A 19 3.43 -18.60 -16.41
C ALA A 19 3.81 -17.78 -17.64
N GLY A 20 2.86 -17.00 -18.15
CA GLY A 20 3.08 -16.10 -19.29
C GLY A 20 1.98 -15.06 -19.40
N VAL A 21 2.08 -14.22 -20.42
CA VAL A 21 1.12 -13.15 -20.71
C VAL A 21 0.45 -13.45 -22.03
N ILE A 22 -0.87 -13.32 -22.09
CA ILE A 22 -1.61 -13.49 -23.34
C ILE A 22 -1.23 -12.38 -24.32
N ASN A 23 -0.67 -12.75 -25.47
CA ASN A 23 -0.34 -11.84 -26.56
C ASN A 23 -1.46 -11.76 -27.61
N GLY A 24 -2.25 -12.83 -27.77
CA GLY A 24 -3.36 -12.87 -28.74
C GLY A 24 -4.51 -13.79 -28.30
N VAL A 25 -5.73 -13.45 -28.72
CA VAL A 25 -6.96 -14.19 -28.40
C VAL A 25 -7.68 -14.51 -29.72
N TYR A 26 -8.00 -15.79 -29.95
CA TYR A 26 -8.64 -16.28 -31.17
C TYR A 26 -9.99 -16.95 -30.83
N PRO A 27 -11.10 -16.19 -30.82
CA PRO A 27 -12.41 -16.70 -30.42
C PRO A 27 -12.97 -17.82 -31.31
N GLU A 28 -12.65 -17.78 -32.61
CA GLU A 28 -13.15 -18.75 -33.58
C GLU A 28 -12.58 -20.16 -33.33
N THR A 29 -11.30 -20.25 -32.94
CA THR A 29 -10.61 -21.53 -32.68
C THR A 29 -10.56 -21.90 -31.20
N GLN A 30 -11.03 -21.02 -30.30
CA GLN A 30 -10.95 -21.17 -28.84
C GLN A 30 -9.49 -21.29 -28.34
N GLU A 31 -8.58 -20.52 -28.93
CA GLU A 31 -7.14 -20.56 -28.63
C GLU A 31 -6.59 -19.20 -28.19
N VAL A 32 -5.58 -19.22 -27.34
CA VAL A 32 -4.83 -18.06 -26.89
C VAL A 32 -3.34 -18.22 -27.23
N SER A 33 -2.72 -17.15 -27.69
CA SER A 33 -1.27 -17.03 -27.86
C SER A 33 -0.67 -16.46 -26.58
N ILE A 34 0.29 -17.16 -25.98
CA ILE A 34 0.91 -16.80 -24.70
C ILE A 34 2.40 -16.58 -24.90
N LYS A 35 2.87 -15.40 -24.51
CA LYS A 35 4.29 -15.05 -24.46
C LYS A 35 4.84 -15.36 -23.07
N GLN A 36 5.75 -16.33 -23.00
CA GLN A 36 6.51 -16.61 -21.79
C GLN A 36 7.74 -15.70 -21.73
N SER A 37 8.08 -15.16 -20.56
CA SER A 37 9.13 -14.13 -20.39
C SER A 37 10.45 -14.48 -21.07
N ASP A 38 10.85 -15.75 -21.05
CA ASP A 38 12.16 -16.21 -21.56
C ASP A 38 12.07 -16.89 -22.94
N SER A 39 10.87 -17.00 -23.54
CA SER A 39 10.68 -17.68 -24.82
C SER A 39 10.71 -16.68 -25.99
N PRO A 40 11.49 -16.93 -27.05
CA PRO A 40 11.47 -16.11 -28.26
C PRO A 40 10.22 -16.33 -29.12
N VAL A 41 9.40 -17.32 -28.78
CA VAL A 41 8.20 -17.72 -29.54
C VAL A 41 6.98 -17.76 -28.62
N ASP A 42 5.86 -17.28 -29.14
CA ASP A 42 4.57 -17.38 -28.47
C ASP A 42 4.02 -18.81 -28.58
N LEU A 43 3.49 -19.31 -27.48
CA LEU A 43 2.90 -20.64 -27.40
C LEU A 43 1.39 -20.56 -27.58
N LEU A 44 0.83 -21.42 -28.44
CA LEU A 44 -0.60 -21.50 -28.66
C LEU A 44 -1.22 -22.56 -27.74
N PHE A 45 -2.25 -22.18 -27.00
CA PHE A 45 -2.99 -23.07 -26.11
C PHE A 45 -4.49 -22.93 -26.31
N SER A 46 -5.24 -24.01 -26.10
CA SER A 46 -6.69 -23.92 -25.94
C SER A 46 -7.03 -23.11 -24.69
N ASP A 47 -8.07 -22.27 -24.75
CA ASP A 47 -8.55 -21.49 -23.61
C ASP A 47 -8.99 -22.35 -22.40
N LYS A 48 -9.29 -23.64 -22.62
CA LYS A 48 -9.60 -24.60 -21.56
C LYS A 48 -8.37 -25.14 -20.84
N ALA A 49 -7.18 -25.06 -21.45
CA ALA A 49 -5.92 -25.56 -20.91
C ALA A 49 -5.11 -24.50 -20.15
N VAL A 50 -5.68 -23.30 -20.00
CA VAL A 50 -5.04 -22.11 -19.44
C VAL A 50 -5.91 -21.59 -18.29
N ALA A 51 -5.28 -21.18 -17.21
CA ALA A 51 -5.94 -20.54 -16.07
C ALA A 51 -5.46 -19.09 -15.93
N LYS A 52 -6.37 -18.18 -15.58
CA LYS A 52 -5.98 -16.79 -15.28
C LYS A 52 -5.27 -16.76 -13.93
N ILE A 53 -4.13 -16.06 -13.87
CA ILE A 53 -3.51 -15.73 -12.59
C ILE A 53 -4.32 -14.58 -12.03
N GLU A 54 -5.14 -14.88 -11.02
CA GLU A 54 -5.61 -13.83 -10.13
C GLU A 54 -4.44 -13.51 -9.21
N GLU A 55 -3.96 -12.26 -9.23
CA GLU A 55 -3.03 -11.80 -8.22
C GLU A 55 -3.73 -11.96 -6.88
N GLN A 56 -3.16 -12.80 -6.03
CA GLN A 56 -3.69 -13.03 -4.70
C GLN A 56 -3.74 -11.68 -3.99
N GLU A 57 -4.91 -11.32 -3.45
CA GLU A 57 -5.05 -10.11 -2.64
C GLU A 57 -4.01 -10.18 -1.53
N ARG A 58 -3.01 -9.29 -1.61
CA ARG A 58 -1.96 -9.21 -0.61
C ARG A 58 -2.57 -8.64 0.65
N LEU A 59 -2.35 -9.34 1.76
CA LEU A 59 -2.83 -8.87 3.06
C LEU A 59 -2.10 -7.58 3.43
N VAL A 60 -2.83 -6.64 4.01
CA VAL A 60 -2.24 -5.46 4.64
C VAL A 60 -1.86 -5.83 6.07
N VAL A 61 -0.59 -5.66 6.43
CA VAL A 61 -0.07 -5.93 7.78
C VAL A 61 0.53 -4.67 8.40
N PRO A 62 0.48 -4.51 9.73
CA PRO A 62 1.13 -3.39 10.40
C PRO A 62 2.65 -3.36 10.16
N GLN A 63 3.25 -2.18 10.28
CA GLN A 63 4.71 -1.99 10.10
C GLN A 63 5.54 -2.89 11.04
N CYS A 64 5.12 -3.08 12.30
CA CYS A 64 5.84 -3.94 13.24
C CYS A 64 5.91 -5.40 12.76
N VAL A 65 4.88 -5.88 12.06
CA VAL A 65 4.82 -7.22 11.46
C VAL A 65 5.74 -7.30 10.25
N ALA A 66 5.71 -6.28 9.39
CA ALA A 66 6.59 -6.19 8.22
C ALA A 66 8.08 -6.22 8.61
N ASP A 67 8.44 -5.41 9.62
CA ASP A 67 9.80 -5.34 10.16
C ASP A 67 10.23 -6.68 10.77
N TRP A 68 9.32 -7.34 11.49
CA TRP A 68 9.57 -8.67 12.05
C TRP A 68 9.80 -9.73 10.97
N ILE A 69 8.92 -9.83 9.97
CA ILE A 69 9.09 -10.78 8.85
C ILE A 69 10.44 -10.54 8.16
N SER A 70 10.79 -9.28 7.88
CA SER A 70 12.06 -8.91 7.25
C SER A 70 13.26 -9.38 8.10
N ARG A 71 13.23 -9.11 9.41
CA ARG A 71 14.28 -9.54 10.35
C ARG A 71 14.41 -11.06 10.40
N CYS A 72 13.30 -11.79 10.51
CA CYS A 72 13.27 -13.25 10.51
C CYS A 72 13.90 -13.82 9.23
N LYS A 73 13.53 -13.31 8.05
CA LYS A 73 14.12 -13.73 6.78
C LYS A 73 15.63 -13.45 6.70
N GLN A 74 16.08 -12.30 7.21
CA GLN A 74 17.51 -11.97 7.26
C GLN A 74 18.31 -12.89 8.19
N LYS A 75 17.70 -13.34 9.30
CA LYS A 75 18.29 -14.31 10.23
C LYS A 75 18.20 -15.75 9.73
N GLY A 76 17.50 -16.01 8.63
CA GLY A 76 17.27 -17.37 8.11
C GLY A 76 16.24 -18.16 8.92
N TYR A 77 15.36 -17.48 9.65
CA TYR A 77 14.26 -18.13 10.36
C TYR A 77 13.24 -18.68 9.36
N ASP A 78 12.63 -19.81 9.72
CA ASP A 78 11.45 -20.31 9.05
C ASP A 78 10.18 -19.76 9.73
N LEU A 79 9.01 -20.14 9.20
CA LEU A 79 7.72 -19.68 9.74
C LEU A 79 7.53 -20.12 11.20
N PHE A 80 7.99 -21.33 11.54
CA PHE A 80 7.86 -21.87 12.89
C PHE A 80 8.62 -21.01 13.90
N LEU A 81 9.88 -20.68 13.60
CA LEU A 81 10.70 -19.80 14.44
C LEU A 81 10.12 -18.38 14.51
N SER A 82 9.48 -17.89 13.45
CA SER A 82 8.89 -16.53 13.46
C SER A 82 7.67 -16.36 14.39
N ILE A 83 7.08 -17.46 14.84
CA ILE A 83 5.90 -17.50 15.73
C ILE A 83 6.29 -17.94 17.16
N ASP A 84 7.58 -18.19 17.41
CA ASP A 84 8.05 -18.58 18.74
C ASP A 84 7.91 -17.42 19.74
N TYR A 85 6.95 -17.54 20.65
CA TYR A 85 6.67 -16.53 21.68
C TYR A 85 7.81 -16.35 22.68
N ASP A 86 8.68 -17.36 22.83
CA ASP A 86 9.84 -17.30 23.71
C ASP A 86 11.07 -16.71 23.00
N ASP A 87 10.95 -16.28 21.73
CA ASP A 87 12.04 -15.64 21.02
C ASP A 87 12.36 -14.25 21.60
N SER A 88 13.51 -14.17 22.26
CA SER A 88 14.05 -12.93 22.82
C SER A 88 14.29 -11.81 21.79
N ASP A 89 14.37 -12.13 20.51
CA ASP A 89 14.50 -11.15 19.43
C ASP A 89 13.16 -10.51 19.04
N MET A 90 12.02 -11.11 19.43
CA MET A 90 10.69 -10.62 19.09
C MET A 90 10.40 -9.29 19.80
N PRO A 91 10.09 -8.21 19.05
CA PRO A 91 9.68 -6.95 19.66
C PRO A 91 8.37 -7.10 20.44
N TYR A 92 8.22 -6.38 21.54
CA TYR A 92 6.99 -6.40 22.35
C TYR A 92 5.74 -6.07 21.53
N GLU A 93 5.83 -5.12 20.58
CA GLU A 93 4.72 -4.77 19.68
C GLU A 93 4.30 -5.95 18.79
N MET A 94 5.27 -6.71 18.28
CA MET A 94 5.00 -7.91 17.48
C MET A 94 4.37 -9.01 18.36
N TYR A 95 4.91 -9.23 19.56
CA TYR A 95 4.35 -10.19 20.51
C TYR A 95 2.90 -9.82 20.85
N ASN A 96 2.64 -8.55 21.18
CA ASN A 96 1.32 -8.06 21.53
C ASN A 96 0.35 -8.20 20.35
N TRP A 97 0.79 -7.84 19.13
CA TRP A 97 -0.03 -8.02 17.93
C TRP A 97 -0.34 -9.50 17.67
N LEU A 98 0.65 -10.38 17.71
CA LEU A 98 0.48 -11.81 17.44
C LEU A 98 -0.41 -12.52 18.47
N THR A 99 -0.41 -12.05 19.71
CA THR A 99 -1.23 -12.61 20.81
C THR A 99 -2.58 -11.93 20.99
N PHE A 100 -2.82 -10.81 20.31
CA PHE A 100 -4.09 -10.06 20.40
C PHE A 100 -5.29 -10.83 19.83
N SER A 101 -5.07 -11.63 18.78
CA SER A 101 -6.10 -12.45 18.14
C SER A 101 -5.46 -13.68 17.50
N ASP A 102 -6.16 -14.82 17.55
CA ASP A 102 -5.75 -16.04 16.86
C ASP A 102 -5.65 -15.83 15.34
N GLU A 103 -6.47 -14.92 14.78
CA GLU A 103 -6.44 -14.56 13.36
C GLU A 103 -5.11 -13.93 12.94
N ASN A 104 -4.40 -13.25 13.84
CA ASN A 104 -3.12 -12.61 13.53
C ASN A 104 -2.02 -13.62 13.21
N GLN A 105 -2.11 -14.84 13.74
CA GLN A 105 -1.21 -15.94 13.38
C GLN A 105 -1.46 -16.41 11.94
N GLU A 106 -2.72 -16.49 11.52
CA GLU A 106 -3.08 -16.81 10.13
C GLU A 106 -2.63 -15.69 9.19
N ILE A 107 -2.82 -14.43 9.56
CA ILE A 107 -2.39 -13.27 8.79
C ILE A 107 -0.86 -13.28 8.62
N LEU A 108 -0.10 -13.51 9.69
CA LEU A 108 1.35 -13.63 9.63
C LEU A 108 1.79 -14.78 8.71
N ALA A 109 1.16 -15.95 8.84
CA ALA A 109 1.49 -17.11 8.00
C ALA A 109 1.22 -16.85 6.52
N ARG A 110 0.08 -16.22 6.19
CA ARG A 110 -0.23 -15.83 4.82
C ARG A 110 0.70 -14.75 4.31
N ALA A 111 0.98 -13.71 5.10
CA ALA A 111 1.95 -12.67 4.75
C ALA A 111 3.35 -13.26 4.46
N TRP A 112 3.77 -14.26 5.24
CA TRP A 112 5.03 -14.96 5.06
C TRP A 112 5.12 -15.77 3.76
N LEU A 113 4.01 -16.36 3.32
CA LEU A 113 3.92 -17.26 2.17
C LEU A 113 3.60 -16.53 0.86
N ASP A 114 2.58 -15.67 0.91
CA ASP A 114 1.93 -15.07 -0.25
C ASP A 114 2.42 -13.63 -0.50
N GLY A 115 3.18 -13.09 0.46
CA GLY A 115 3.57 -11.68 0.49
C GLY A 115 2.48 -10.80 1.11
N TYR A 116 2.85 -9.55 1.37
CA TYR A 116 1.99 -8.58 2.05
C TYR A 116 2.23 -7.17 1.54
N GLU A 117 1.27 -6.29 1.81
CA GLU A 117 1.44 -4.85 1.77
C GLU A 117 1.54 -4.34 3.20
N VAL A 118 2.31 -3.26 3.40
CA VAL A 118 2.43 -2.66 4.73
C VAL A 118 1.36 -1.61 4.89
N GLU A 119 0.65 -1.66 6.01
CA GLU A 119 -0.27 -0.62 6.43
C GLU A 119 0.48 0.71 6.44
N LYS A 120 0.05 1.63 5.58
CA LYS A 120 0.60 2.98 5.56
C LYS A 120 -0.11 3.78 6.63
N GLU A 121 0.66 4.42 7.50
CA GLU A 121 0.10 5.36 8.47
C GLU A 121 -0.72 6.43 7.72
N PRO A 122 -2.00 6.62 8.05
CA PRO A 122 -2.84 7.61 7.38
C PRO A 122 -2.23 9.00 7.51
N LEU A 123 -2.09 9.67 6.37
CA LEU A 123 -1.61 11.03 6.30
C LEU A 123 -2.78 11.97 6.07
N TYR A 124 -2.71 13.13 6.72
CA TYR A 124 -3.74 14.14 6.70
C TYR A 124 -3.17 15.47 6.24
N TYR A 125 -4.02 16.23 5.55
CA TYR A 125 -3.89 17.66 5.36
C TYR A 125 -4.79 18.37 6.37
N VAL A 126 -4.24 19.27 7.17
CA VAL A 126 -5.08 20.18 8.00
C VAL A 126 -5.48 21.36 7.13
N ARG A 127 -6.75 21.39 6.70
CA ARG A 127 -7.29 22.36 5.74
C ARG A 127 -8.10 23.44 6.44
N LEU A 128 -7.46 24.59 6.66
CA LEU A 128 -8.06 25.74 7.34
C LEU A 128 -8.76 26.66 6.32
N PRO A 129 -10.08 26.84 6.39
CA PRO A 129 -10.79 27.79 5.54
C PRO A 129 -10.50 29.23 6.00
N LEU A 130 -10.10 30.08 5.06
CA LEU A 130 -9.89 31.50 5.28
C LEU A 130 -10.76 32.30 4.31
N SER A 131 -11.62 33.15 4.85
CA SER A 131 -12.42 34.07 4.05
C SER A 131 -11.60 35.31 3.68
N THR A 132 -11.43 35.56 2.39
CA THR A 132 -10.73 36.71 1.83
C THR A 132 -11.66 37.49 0.91
N TRP A 133 -11.52 38.82 0.89
CA TRP A 133 -12.26 39.64 -0.06
C TRP A 133 -11.59 39.56 -1.44
N ASN A 134 -12.36 39.23 -2.48
CA ASN A 134 -11.89 39.23 -3.85
C ASN A 134 -12.30 40.56 -4.52
N ASP A 135 -11.32 41.42 -4.78
CA ASP A 135 -11.57 42.76 -5.34
C ASP A 135 -12.11 42.71 -6.78
N ASP A 136 -11.72 41.70 -7.57
CA ASP A 136 -12.13 41.56 -8.97
C ASP A 136 -13.59 41.09 -9.09
N ALA A 137 -14.00 40.15 -8.22
CA ALA A 137 -15.37 39.63 -8.16
C ALA A 137 -16.29 40.45 -7.25
N ALA A 138 -15.74 41.37 -6.44
CA ALA A 138 -16.43 42.15 -5.42
C ALA A 138 -17.27 41.30 -4.43
N GLU A 139 -16.74 40.13 -4.06
CA GLU A 139 -17.39 39.18 -3.15
C GLU A 139 -16.39 38.50 -2.20
N LEU A 140 -16.92 37.83 -1.16
CA LEU A 140 -16.12 37.02 -0.25
C LEU A 140 -15.81 35.66 -0.89
N GLU A 141 -14.54 35.32 -0.96
CA GLU A 141 -14.04 34.03 -1.41
C GLU A 141 -13.46 33.25 -0.22
N VAL A 142 -13.65 31.93 -0.20
CA VAL A 142 -13.03 31.06 0.81
C VAL A 142 -11.84 30.36 0.17
N ILE A 143 -10.63 30.75 0.59
CA ILE A 143 -9.40 30.05 0.23
C ILE A 143 -9.04 29.04 1.32
N ASN A 144 -8.21 28.07 0.97
CA ASN A 144 -7.75 27.07 1.92
C ASN A 144 -6.27 27.27 2.22
N MET A 145 -5.95 27.32 3.49
CA MET A 145 -4.59 27.24 3.99
C MET A 145 -4.33 25.86 4.59
N TYR A 146 -3.11 25.40 4.48
CA TYR A 146 -2.64 24.13 5.01
C TYR A 146 -1.65 24.38 6.15
N VAL A 147 -1.72 23.57 7.20
CA VAL A 147 -0.68 23.53 8.23
C VAL A 147 0.59 22.91 7.64
N LEU A 148 1.71 23.57 7.88
CA LEU A 148 3.04 23.15 7.47
C LEU A 148 3.88 22.88 8.72
N LEU A 149 4.38 21.66 8.86
CA LEU A 149 5.23 21.25 9.98
C LEU A 149 6.68 21.13 9.55
N ASN A 150 7.59 21.67 10.36
CA ASN A 150 9.01 21.44 10.24
C ASN A 150 9.43 20.20 11.03
N LYS A 151 9.82 19.12 10.35
CA LYS A 151 10.18 17.83 10.98
C LYS A 151 11.47 17.87 11.83
N GLN A 152 12.22 18.97 11.79
CA GLN A 152 13.49 19.10 12.53
C GLN A 152 13.40 20.01 13.75
N SER A 153 12.53 21.01 13.72
CA SER A 153 12.39 22.02 14.79
C SER A 153 11.02 22.01 15.46
N ASP A 154 10.09 21.17 15.00
CA ASP A 154 8.68 21.14 15.42
C ASP A 154 7.94 22.48 15.26
N GLU A 155 8.50 23.39 14.46
CA GLU A 155 7.87 24.68 14.13
C GLU A 155 6.69 24.46 13.17
N THR A 156 5.60 25.16 13.42
CA THR A 156 4.39 25.14 12.58
C THR A 156 4.14 26.49 11.92
N THR A 157 3.70 26.46 10.67
CA THR A 157 3.25 27.66 9.93
C THR A 157 2.11 27.29 9.00
N PHE A 158 1.59 28.25 8.23
CA PHE A 158 0.50 28.04 7.28
C PHE A 158 0.92 28.42 5.87
N THR A 159 0.42 27.69 4.88
CA THR A 159 0.71 27.92 3.47
C THR A 159 -0.54 27.72 2.60
N GLY A 160 -0.68 28.48 1.51
CA GLY A 160 -1.74 28.25 0.53
C GLY A 160 -1.46 27.10 -0.44
N LEU A 161 -0.29 26.45 -0.33
CA LEU A 161 0.17 25.40 -1.25
C LEU A 161 0.50 24.12 -0.50
N ILE A 162 0.22 22.97 -1.12
CA ILE A 162 0.68 21.66 -0.66
C ILE A 162 2.20 21.56 -0.91
N ILE A 163 2.98 21.37 0.16
CA ILE A 163 4.44 21.32 0.10
C ILE A 163 4.90 19.99 0.69
N ASN A 164 5.39 19.08 -0.16
CA ASN A 164 5.91 17.76 0.27
C ASN A 164 7.28 17.40 -0.36
N LYS A 165 7.91 18.33 -1.09
CA LYS A 165 9.15 18.04 -1.84
C LYS A 165 10.44 18.19 -1.03
N ASN A 166 10.40 18.96 0.06
CA ASN A 166 11.57 19.22 0.91
C ASN A 166 11.43 18.47 2.23
N LYS A 167 12.41 17.61 2.59
CA LYS A 167 12.39 16.81 3.85
C LYS A 167 12.24 17.63 5.14
N LYS A 168 12.44 18.95 5.07
CA LYS A 168 12.36 19.86 6.23
C LYS A 168 10.93 20.27 6.56
N TRP A 169 10.12 20.64 5.55
CA TRP A 169 8.77 21.17 5.74
C TRP A 169 7.77 20.35 4.94
N THR A 170 6.70 19.90 5.58
CA THR A 170 5.66 19.06 4.95
C THR A 170 4.26 19.50 5.34
N THR A 171 3.31 19.33 4.42
CA THR A 171 1.87 19.46 4.70
C THR A 171 1.20 18.10 4.91
N LYS A 172 1.82 16.98 4.50
CA LYS A 172 1.38 15.63 4.88
C LYS A 172 1.82 15.33 6.31
N LEU A 173 0.85 15.15 7.21
CA LEU A 173 1.05 14.98 8.66
C LEU A 173 0.36 13.72 9.15
N THR A 174 0.92 13.08 10.18
CA THR A 174 0.23 11.98 10.87
C THR A 174 -0.76 12.51 11.91
N GLU A 175 -1.68 11.69 12.38
CA GLU A 175 -2.60 12.06 13.47
C GLU A 175 -1.83 12.49 14.73
N ALA A 176 -0.79 11.73 15.10
CA ALA A 176 0.03 12.02 16.26
C ALA A 176 0.73 13.38 16.15
N GLU A 177 1.21 13.72 14.95
CA GLU A 177 1.83 15.01 14.69
C GLU A 177 0.85 16.16 14.80
N ILE A 178 -0.35 16.02 14.24
CA ILE A 178 -1.39 17.05 14.33
C ILE A 178 -1.81 17.26 15.78
N LYS A 179 -2.12 16.17 16.50
CA LYS A 179 -2.56 16.23 17.89
C LYS A 179 -1.45 16.69 18.85
N GLY A 180 -0.19 16.46 18.50
CA GLY A 180 0.97 16.91 19.27
C GLY A 180 1.23 18.42 19.19
N MET A 181 0.63 19.14 18.23
CA MET A 181 0.81 20.59 18.08
C MET A 181 0.09 21.37 19.21
N PRO A 182 0.55 22.60 19.52
CA PRO A 182 -0.25 23.51 20.34
C PRO A 182 -1.61 23.76 19.70
N GLY A 183 -2.69 23.33 20.37
CA GLY A 183 -4.05 23.38 19.81
C GLY A 183 -4.37 22.25 18.83
N GLY A 184 -3.63 21.13 18.87
CA GLY A 184 -3.78 19.99 17.96
C GLY A 184 -5.20 19.43 17.83
N ASP A 185 -5.97 19.40 18.92
CA ASP A 185 -7.38 18.97 18.90
C ASP A 185 -8.27 19.87 18.02
N ILE A 186 -7.92 21.15 17.87
CA ILE A 186 -8.61 22.08 16.97
C ILE A 186 -8.21 21.78 15.53
N TYR A 187 -6.91 21.62 15.26
CA TYR A 187 -6.41 21.29 13.93
C TYR A 187 -6.95 19.95 13.41
N TRP A 188 -7.14 18.97 14.30
CA TRP A 188 -7.71 17.67 13.96
C TRP A 188 -9.13 17.76 13.39
N GLN A 189 -9.94 18.74 13.82
CA GLN A 189 -11.29 18.95 13.27
C GLN A 189 -11.29 19.39 11.79
N PHE A 190 -10.14 19.88 11.30
CA PHE A 190 -9.92 20.29 9.92
C PHE A 190 -9.03 19.30 9.14
N ALA A 191 -8.71 18.15 9.72
CA ALA A 191 -7.91 17.13 9.07
C ALA A 191 -8.72 16.42 7.98
N VAL A 192 -8.16 16.36 6.77
CA VAL A 192 -8.71 15.63 5.63
C VAL A 192 -7.70 14.61 5.15
N LEU A 193 -8.14 13.39 4.86
CA LEU A 193 -7.25 12.33 4.39
C LEU A 193 -6.59 12.75 3.08
N VAL A 194 -5.27 12.52 2.99
CA VAL A 194 -4.49 12.83 1.79
C VAL A 194 -4.97 12.00 0.60
N GLU A 195 -5.30 10.73 0.83
CA GLU A 195 -5.79 9.82 -0.21
C GLU A 195 -7.08 10.31 -0.86
N GLU A 196 -8.01 10.89 -0.08
CA GLU A 196 -9.27 11.44 -0.61
C GLU A 196 -9.09 12.70 -1.48
N LEU A 197 -7.94 13.39 -1.37
CA LEU A 197 -7.68 14.65 -2.07
C LEU A 197 -6.74 14.50 -3.28
N GLU A 198 -6.03 13.37 -3.38
CA GLU A 198 -5.07 13.09 -4.46
C GLU A 198 -5.58 12.04 -5.48
N GLU A 199 -6.80 11.52 -5.32
CA GLU A 199 -7.55 10.74 -6.33
C GLU A 199 -8.12 11.59 -7.47
#